data_AF-A0A212CUN6-F1
#
_entry.id   AF-A0A212CUN6-F1
#
_cell.length_a   1.000
_cell.length_b   1.000
_cell.length_c   1.000
_cell.angle_alpha   90.00
_cell.angle_beta   90.00
_cell.angle_gamma   90.00
#
_symmetry.space_group_name_H-M   'P 1'
#
loop_
_entity.id
_entity.type
_entity.pdbx_description
1 polymer ?
#
loop_
_entity_poly.entity_id
_entity_poly.type
_entity_poly.pdbx_seq_one_letter_code
_entity_poly.pdbx_strand_id
1 'polypeptide(L)'
;MGGVCKSPGPLVWLRGPGGGARAGLGPASAQLASDRSPDWAPPPARPIPEDFYLVTETAGSPFHELGALAVMRFLAVAFLFLALSASALAEPVKFKDCGSGVGVIKEVNVSPCPTQPCKLHKGQSYSVNVTFTSNTQSQGSKAVVHGIVMGIPVPFPIPESDGCKSGITCPIEKNKTYNYVNKLPVKSEYPSIKVVVQWELTDDKDQRFFCWEIPIEVEA
;
A
#
# COMPACT_ATOMS: atom_id res chain seq x y z
N MET A 1 28.16 12.44 43.15
CA MET A 1 28.63 11.13 42.63
C MET A 1 28.17 11.04 41.18
N GLY A 2 29.03 11.47 40.25
CA GLY A 2 28.74 11.51 38.81
C GLY A 2 29.28 10.25 38.11
N GLY A 3 28.42 9.56 37.37
CA GLY A 3 28.77 8.43 36.53
C GLY A 3 28.75 8.84 35.06
N VAL A 4 29.91 8.78 34.42
CA VAL A 4 30.11 9.06 32.99
C VAL A 4 29.78 7.78 32.20
N CYS A 5 28.70 7.78 31.42
CA CYS A 5 28.44 6.74 30.43
C CYS A 5 29.27 6.99 29.16
N LYS A 6 30.13 6.03 28.83
CA LYS A 6 31.07 6.05 27.70
C LYS A 6 30.39 5.43 26.46
N SER A 7 30.31 6.17 25.36
CA SER A 7 29.81 5.66 24.07
C SER A 7 30.71 4.56 23.50
N PRO A 8 30.16 3.49 22.89
CA PRO A 8 30.91 2.62 21.98
C PRO A 8 30.96 3.24 20.56
N GLY A 9 32.16 3.30 19.99
CA GLY A 9 32.40 3.75 18.61
C GLY A 9 31.99 2.73 17.53
N PRO A 10 32.12 3.09 16.24
CA PRO A 10 31.54 2.34 15.12
C PRO A 10 32.33 1.06 14.76
N LEU A 11 31.60 -0.01 14.45
CA LEU A 11 32.14 -1.24 13.87
C LEU A 11 32.55 -1.01 12.40
N VAL A 12 33.81 -1.32 12.10
CA VAL A 12 34.39 -1.36 10.75
C VAL A 12 34.26 -2.78 10.19
N TRP A 13 33.69 -2.94 9.00
CA TRP A 13 33.67 -4.22 8.28
C TRP A 13 34.90 -4.33 7.37
N LEU A 14 35.80 -5.27 7.67
CA LEU A 14 36.94 -5.61 6.81
C LEU A 14 36.56 -6.71 5.81
N ARG A 15 36.90 -6.47 4.54
CA ARG A 15 36.71 -7.36 3.39
C ARG A 15 37.94 -8.27 3.25
N GLY A 16 37.76 -9.59 3.25
CA GLY A 16 38.83 -10.58 3.05
C GLY A 16 38.79 -11.24 1.65
N PRO A 17 39.93 -11.64 1.07
CA PRO A 17 40.04 -12.13 -0.32
C PRO A 17 39.93 -13.66 -0.44
N GLY A 18 39.69 -14.13 -1.67
CA GLY A 18 39.41 -15.54 -2.00
C GLY A 18 40.59 -16.42 -2.44
N GLY A 19 40.24 -17.65 -2.84
CA GLY A 19 41.05 -18.71 -3.47
C GLY A 19 40.48 -20.08 -3.07
N GLY A 20 40.28 -21.13 -3.89
CA GLY A 20 40.65 -21.43 -5.28
C GLY A 20 41.44 -22.75 -5.38
N ALA A 21 40.84 -23.87 -5.83
CA ALA A 21 41.44 -25.06 -6.49
C ALA A 21 40.35 -26.18 -6.66
N ARG A 22 39.94 -26.64 -7.87
CA ARG A 22 40.52 -27.63 -8.83
C ARG A 22 40.93 -28.97 -8.19
N ALA A 23 40.79 -30.17 -8.77
CA ALA A 23 40.15 -30.74 -9.98
C ALA A 23 40.23 -32.28 -9.83
N GLY A 24 39.42 -33.06 -10.56
CA GLY A 24 39.58 -34.52 -10.67
C GLY A 24 38.80 -35.11 -11.86
N LEU A 25 39.49 -35.85 -12.72
CA LEU A 25 39.08 -36.34 -14.05
C LEU A 25 38.88 -37.88 -14.07
N GLY A 26 37.78 -38.33 -14.72
CA GLY A 26 37.63 -39.56 -15.53
C GLY A 26 37.45 -40.93 -14.83
N PRO A 27 37.15 -42.03 -15.58
CA PRO A 27 36.44 -42.15 -16.87
C PRO A 27 35.45 -43.36 -17.02
N ALA A 28 34.66 -43.33 -18.10
CA ALA A 28 34.22 -44.42 -19.02
C ALA A 28 33.20 -45.54 -18.67
N SER A 29 32.32 -45.77 -19.68
CA SER A 29 31.61 -47.01 -20.12
C SER A 29 30.34 -47.43 -19.34
N ALA A 30 29.31 -48.10 -19.88
CA ALA A 30 28.72 -48.34 -21.20
C ALA A 30 27.40 -49.16 -20.98
N GLN A 31 26.44 -49.06 -21.93
CA GLN A 31 25.44 -50.08 -22.35
C GLN A 31 24.03 -50.26 -21.70
N LEU A 32 23.03 -50.14 -22.62
CA LEU A 32 21.83 -50.96 -22.92
C LEU A 32 20.67 -51.17 -21.92
N ALA A 33 19.47 -50.73 -22.32
CA ALA A 33 18.26 -51.53 -22.65
C ALA A 33 17.07 -50.55 -22.84
N SER A 34 16.52 -50.33 -24.04
CA SER A 34 15.48 -51.13 -24.71
C SER A 34 14.21 -51.33 -23.88
N ASP A 35 13.20 -50.47 -24.04
CA ASP A 35 11.82 -50.94 -24.00
C ASP A 35 10.85 -50.14 -24.89
N ARG A 36 9.86 -50.87 -25.41
CA ARG A 36 9.00 -50.63 -26.58
C ARG A 36 7.80 -49.70 -26.32
N SER A 37 7.42 -48.96 -27.39
CA SER A 37 6.08 -48.65 -27.99
C SER A 37 4.80 -48.55 -27.12
N PRO A 38 3.73 -47.81 -27.53
CA PRO A 38 3.27 -47.70 -28.92
C PRO A 38 2.80 -46.32 -29.44
N ASP A 39 3.16 -46.12 -30.71
CA ASP A 39 2.41 -45.58 -31.84
C ASP A 39 1.01 -44.97 -31.60
N TRP A 40 0.92 -43.64 -31.77
CA TRP A 40 -0.32 -42.97 -32.16
C TRP A 40 -0.12 -42.35 -33.55
N ALA A 41 -0.51 -43.09 -34.59
CA ALA A 41 -0.58 -42.58 -35.94
C ALA A 41 -1.91 -41.82 -36.15
N PRO A 42 -1.90 -40.58 -36.67
CA PRO A 42 -3.12 -39.87 -37.05
C PRO A 42 -3.72 -40.44 -38.35
N PRO A 43 -5.06 -40.43 -38.50
CA PRO A 43 -5.74 -40.94 -39.70
C PRO A 43 -5.51 -40.04 -40.94
N PRO A 44 -5.58 -40.61 -42.16
CA PRO A 44 -5.35 -39.89 -43.40
C PRO A 44 -6.49 -38.93 -43.76
N ALA A 45 -6.10 -37.77 -44.30
CA ALA A 45 -6.99 -36.76 -44.86
C ALA A 45 -7.73 -37.30 -46.10
N ARG A 46 -9.03 -37.00 -46.20
CA ARG A 46 -9.84 -37.30 -47.39
C ARG A 46 -9.65 -36.24 -48.48
N PRO A 47 -9.71 -36.61 -49.77
CA PRO A 47 -9.56 -35.68 -50.88
C PRO A 47 -10.84 -34.83 -51.03
N ILE A 48 -10.64 -33.53 -51.23
CA ILE A 48 -11.70 -32.58 -51.57
C ILE A 48 -11.83 -32.61 -53.10
N PRO A 49 -13.03 -32.82 -53.67
CA PRO A 49 -13.22 -32.75 -55.11
C PRO A 49 -13.24 -31.28 -55.57
N GLU A 50 -12.40 -31.00 -56.57
CA GLU A 50 -12.46 -29.78 -57.37
C GLU A 50 -13.57 -29.91 -58.43
N ASP A 51 -14.06 -28.75 -58.89
CA ASP A 51 -15.09 -28.53 -59.91
C ASP A 51 -16.54 -28.38 -59.43
N PHE A 52 -16.83 -27.23 -58.84
CA PHE A 52 -18.03 -26.49 -59.27
C PHE A 52 -17.69 -25.01 -59.43
N TYR A 53 -17.79 -24.57 -60.69
CA TYR A 53 -17.54 -23.22 -61.16
C TYR A 53 -18.53 -22.20 -60.57
N LEU A 54 -18.03 -20.98 -60.47
CA LEU A 54 -18.65 -19.69 -60.13
C LEU A 54 -20.15 -19.54 -60.45
N VAL A 55 -20.91 -19.07 -59.45
CA VAL A 55 -21.89 -17.99 -59.64
C VAL A 55 -21.58 -16.92 -58.61
N THR A 56 -20.95 -15.84 -59.05
CA THR A 56 -20.91 -14.57 -58.31
C THR A 56 -22.31 -13.97 -58.37
N GLU A 57 -23.09 -14.12 -57.31
CA GLU A 57 -24.23 -13.24 -57.06
C GLU A 57 -23.85 -12.28 -55.94
N THR A 58 -23.48 -11.07 -56.37
CA THR A 58 -23.28 -9.92 -55.51
C THR A 58 -24.62 -9.53 -54.88
N ALA A 59 -24.87 -9.96 -53.65
CA ALA A 59 -25.83 -9.34 -52.77
C ALA A 59 -25.08 -8.82 -51.54
N GLY A 60 -24.46 -7.64 -51.69
CA GLY A 60 -23.89 -6.90 -50.57
C GLY A 60 -24.99 -6.62 -49.55
N SER A 61 -24.94 -7.30 -48.41
CA SER A 61 -25.78 -7.01 -47.26
C SER A 61 -25.08 -5.95 -46.40
N PRO A 62 -25.65 -4.75 -46.22
CA PRO A 62 -25.01 -3.64 -45.51
C PRO A 62 -25.11 -3.75 -43.97
N PHE A 63 -25.45 -4.92 -43.43
CA PHE A 63 -25.86 -5.07 -42.03
C PHE A 63 -24.75 -5.52 -41.06
N HIS A 64 -23.53 -5.81 -41.52
CA HIS A 64 -22.43 -6.26 -40.64
C HIS A 64 -21.54 -5.14 -40.08
N GLU A 65 -21.49 -3.96 -40.69
CA GLU A 65 -20.67 -2.83 -40.20
C GLU A 65 -21.33 -2.05 -39.05
N LEU A 66 -22.67 -1.95 -39.02
CA LEU A 66 -23.38 -1.24 -37.95
C LEU A 66 -23.34 -1.99 -36.60
N GLY A 67 -23.24 -3.32 -36.62
CA GLY A 67 -23.19 -4.15 -35.41
C GLY A 67 -21.89 -3.98 -34.62
N ALA A 68 -20.75 -3.92 -35.31
CA ALA A 68 -19.44 -3.78 -34.67
C ALA A 68 -19.27 -2.42 -33.96
N LEU A 69 -19.73 -1.33 -34.57
CA LEU A 69 -19.74 0.01 -33.99
C LEU A 69 -20.66 0.10 -32.76
N ALA A 70 -21.82 -0.56 -32.80
CA ALA A 70 -22.73 -0.62 -31.66
C ALA A 70 -22.10 -1.41 -30.49
N VAL A 71 -21.51 -2.58 -30.75
CA VAL A 71 -20.87 -3.42 -29.73
C VAL A 71 -19.67 -2.73 -29.10
N MET A 72 -18.80 -2.09 -29.88
CA MET A 72 -17.67 -1.30 -29.33
C MET A 72 -18.16 -0.14 -28.44
N ARG A 73 -19.27 0.51 -28.79
CA ARG A 73 -19.87 1.57 -27.96
C ARG A 73 -20.44 1.01 -26.66
N PHE A 74 -21.14 -0.12 -26.69
CA PHE A 74 -21.64 -0.76 -25.46
C PHE A 74 -20.52 -1.20 -24.53
N LEU A 75 -19.43 -1.76 -25.07
CA LEU A 75 -18.26 -2.16 -24.28
C LEU A 75 -17.54 -0.94 -23.69
N ALA A 76 -17.39 0.15 -24.45
CA ALA A 76 -16.80 1.39 -23.95
C ALA A 76 -17.64 2.04 -22.83
N VAL A 77 -18.96 2.04 -22.97
CA VAL A 77 -19.89 2.55 -21.95
C VAL A 77 -19.85 1.66 -20.70
N ALA A 78 -19.84 0.33 -20.85
CA ALA A 78 -19.71 -0.60 -19.72
C ALA A 78 -18.38 -0.43 -18.98
N PHE A 79 -17.26 -0.25 -19.70
CA PHE A 79 -15.95 0.05 -19.10
C PHE A 79 -15.94 1.39 -18.35
N LEU A 80 -16.60 2.43 -18.88
CA LEU A 80 -16.76 3.72 -18.21
C LEU A 80 -17.59 3.61 -16.92
N PHE A 81 -18.67 2.82 -16.91
CA PHE A 81 -19.49 2.58 -15.71
C PHE A 81 -18.74 1.73 -14.67
N LEU A 82 -17.96 0.73 -15.07
CA LEU A 82 -17.12 -0.06 -14.17
C LEU A 82 -16.02 0.80 -13.51
N ALA A 83 -15.37 1.68 -14.26
CA ALA A 83 -14.35 2.58 -13.74
C ALA A 83 -14.90 3.57 -12.69
N LEU A 84 -16.18 3.95 -12.78
CA LEU A 84 -16.81 4.90 -11.85
C LEU A 84 -17.16 4.28 -10.49
N SER A 85 -17.25 2.96 -10.40
CA SER A 85 -17.68 2.24 -9.19
C SER A 85 -16.61 2.12 -8.09
N ALA A 86 -15.35 2.47 -8.37
CA ALA A 86 -14.22 2.20 -7.47
C ALA A 86 -13.74 3.41 -6.64
N SER A 87 -14.34 4.59 -6.78
CA SER A 87 -14.00 5.75 -5.94
C SER A 87 -14.75 5.68 -4.61
N ALA A 88 -14.21 4.93 -3.64
CA ALA A 88 -14.56 5.15 -2.24
C ALA A 88 -14.03 6.54 -1.85
N LEU A 89 -14.92 7.54 -1.80
CA LEU A 89 -14.60 8.82 -1.19
C LEU A 89 -14.29 8.56 0.27
N ALA A 90 -13.05 8.80 0.70
CA ALA A 90 -12.68 8.70 2.09
C ALA A 90 -13.30 9.87 2.85
N GLU A 91 -14.41 9.63 3.55
CA GLU A 91 -15.04 10.65 4.39
C GLU A 91 -14.13 10.99 5.59
N PRO A 92 -14.08 12.27 6.02
CA PRO A 92 -13.37 12.66 7.22
C PRO A 92 -13.86 11.89 8.46
N VAL A 93 -12.95 11.42 9.31
CA VAL A 93 -13.31 10.77 10.56
C VAL A 93 -13.74 11.80 11.61
N LYS A 94 -14.67 11.42 12.49
CA LYS A 94 -15.03 12.19 13.67
C LYS A 94 -13.97 11.93 14.73
N PHE A 95 -13.44 13.01 15.29
CA PHE A 95 -12.37 12.95 16.29
C PHE A 95 -12.68 13.85 17.47
N LYS A 96 -12.03 13.56 18.60
CA LYS A 96 -12.00 14.41 19.78
C LYS A 96 -10.65 15.11 19.84
N ASP A 97 -10.63 16.44 19.97
CA ASP A 97 -9.39 17.17 20.23
C ASP A 97 -8.92 16.93 21.67
N CYS A 98 -7.66 16.54 21.85
CA CYS A 98 -7.05 16.23 23.15
C CYS A 98 -6.05 17.28 23.65
N GLY A 99 -5.99 18.45 23.01
CA GLY A 99 -5.17 19.58 23.44
C GLY A 99 -4.26 20.15 22.35
N SER A 100 -4.80 20.46 21.17
CA SER A 100 -4.12 21.27 20.15
C SER A 100 -3.87 22.69 20.67
N GLY A 101 -2.61 23.07 20.89
CA GLY A 101 -2.25 24.34 21.53
C GLY A 101 -1.75 25.41 20.57
N VAL A 102 -0.93 25.03 19.58
CA VAL A 102 -0.29 25.94 18.62
C VAL A 102 -0.71 25.67 17.18
N GLY A 103 -1.83 25.00 16.99
CA GLY A 103 -2.46 24.78 15.68
C GLY A 103 -3.94 24.43 15.81
N VAL A 104 -4.60 24.33 14.66
CA VAL A 104 -6.03 24.04 14.55
C VAL A 104 -6.24 22.94 13.52
N ILE A 105 -6.80 21.81 13.96
CA ILE A 105 -7.18 20.71 13.07
C ILE A 105 -8.35 21.17 12.19
N LYS A 106 -8.23 20.93 10.88
CA LYS A 106 -9.29 21.16 9.89
C LYS A 106 -9.99 19.86 9.52
N GLU A 107 -9.22 18.80 9.37
CA GLU A 107 -9.72 17.50 8.95
C GLU A 107 -8.79 16.39 9.44
N VAL A 108 -9.37 15.24 9.78
CA VAL A 108 -8.64 13.98 9.99
C VAL A 108 -9.25 12.96 9.04
N ASN A 109 -8.41 12.29 8.27
CA ASN A 109 -8.80 11.26 7.31
C ASN A 109 -8.01 9.99 7.60
N VAL A 110 -8.72 8.86 7.66
CA VAL A 110 -8.13 7.53 7.80
C VAL A 110 -8.64 6.68 6.66
N SER A 111 -7.74 6.12 5.86
CA SER A 111 -8.11 5.37 4.66
C SER A 111 -7.42 4.01 4.59
N PRO A 112 -8.19 2.92 4.36
CA PRO A 112 -9.66 2.88 4.27
C PRO A 112 -10.35 2.96 5.64
N CYS A 113 -11.43 3.74 5.77
CA CYS A 113 -12.34 3.70 6.93
C CYS A 113 -13.77 4.11 6.50
N PRO A 114 -14.56 3.17 5.92
CA PRO A 114 -15.89 3.50 5.40
C PRO A 114 -16.94 3.69 6.50
N THR A 115 -16.71 3.15 7.70
CA THR A 115 -17.60 3.28 8.86
C THR A 115 -16.79 3.50 10.13
N GLN A 116 -17.34 4.28 11.05
CA GLN A 116 -16.72 4.59 12.34
C GLN A 116 -17.43 3.84 13.49
N PRO A 117 -16.71 3.30 14.48
CA PRO A 117 -15.25 3.32 14.65
C PRO A 117 -14.53 2.52 13.55
N CYS A 118 -13.33 2.99 13.15
CA CYS A 118 -12.60 2.35 12.07
C CYS A 118 -12.22 0.92 12.44
N LYS A 119 -12.59 -0.03 11.59
CA LYS A 119 -12.21 -1.44 11.70
C LYS A 119 -10.88 -1.65 10.99
N LEU A 120 -9.83 -1.89 11.77
CA LEU A 120 -8.49 -2.09 11.24
C LEU A 120 -8.11 -3.57 11.28
N HIS A 121 -7.87 -4.17 10.11
CA HIS A 121 -7.50 -5.57 9.99
C HIS A 121 -6.00 -5.79 10.20
N LYS A 122 -5.69 -6.88 10.90
CA LYS A 122 -4.32 -7.35 11.09
C LYS A 122 -3.62 -7.64 9.76
N GLY A 123 -2.33 -7.36 9.72
CA GLY A 123 -1.50 -7.49 8.52
C GLY A 123 -1.72 -6.40 7.47
N GLN A 124 -2.68 -5.49 7.67
CA GLN A 124 -2.95 -4.39 6.75
C GLN A 124 -2.29 -3.08 7.18
N SER A 125 -2.21 -2.14 6.25
CA SER A 125 -1.69 -0.80 6.48
C SER A 125 -2.73 0.23 6.09
N TYR A 126 -2.94 1.21 6.98
CA TYR A 126 -3.88 2.29 6.79
C TYR A 126 -3.12 3.60 6.60
N SER A 127 -3.65 4.50 5.78
CA SER A 127 -3.12 5.85 5.59
C SER A 127 -3.86 6.81 6.51
N VAL A 128 -3.12 7.68 7.18
CA VAL A 128 -3.65 8.77 8.00
C VAL A 128 -3.23 10.08 7.36
N ASN A 129 -4.19 11.00 7.16
CA ASN A 129 -3.94 12.35 6.71
C ASN A 129 -4.60 13.34 7.68
N VAL A 130 -3.85 14.32 8.16
CA VAL A 130 -4.33 15.38 9.05
C VAL A 130 -4.09 16.72 8.39
N THR A 131 -5.18 17.40 8.06
CA THR A 131 -5.14 18.78 7.58
C THR A 131 -5.18 19.70 8.79
N PHE A 132 -4.18 20.55 8.99
CA PHE A 132 -4.13 21.48 10.12
C PHE A 132 -3.54 22.84 9.72
N THR A 133 -3.95 23.89 10.41
CA THR A 133 -3.33 25.22 10.29
C THR A 133 -2.43 25.47 11.49
N SER A 134 -1.18 25.84 11.24
CA SER A 134 -0.25 26.22 12.31
C SER A 134 -0.53 27.65 12.80
N ASN A 135 -0.43 27.89 14.11
CA ASN A 135 -0.49 29.22 14.72
C ASN A 135 0.90 29.72 15.18
N THR A 136 1.95 28.94 14.94
CA THR A 136 3.34 29.24 15.29
C THR A 136 4.29 28.90 14.15
N GLN A 137 5.55 29.32 14.28
CA GLN A 137 6.64 28.87 13.42
C GLN A 137 7.43 27.78 14.15
N SER A 138 8.01 26.83 13.40
CA SER A 138 8.89 25.80 13.96
C SER A 138 9.88 25.30 12.93
N GLN A 139 11.12 25.03 13.34
CA GLN A 139 12.14 24.45 12.46
C GLN A 139 11.88 22.97 12.17
N GLY A 140 11.24 22.27 13.10
CA GLY A 140 10.96 20.85 13.01
C GLY A 140 9.56 20.49 13.49
N SER A 141 9.17 19.24 13.32
CA SER A 141 7.96 18.71 13.95
C SER A 141 8.12 17.23 14.27
N LYS A 142 7.50 16.78 15.35
CA LYS A 142 7.61 15.40 15.82
C LYS A 142 6.25 14.80 16.10
N ALA A 143 5.98 13.65 15.49
CA ALA A 143 4.77 12.89 15.70
C ALA A 143 4.93 11.87 16.84
N VAL A 144 3.91 11.76 17.68
CA VAL A 144 3.84 10.80 18.79
C VAL A 144 2.47 10.14 18.79
N VAL A 145 2.42 8.83 18.94
CA VAL A 145 1.18 8.05 18.91
C VAL A 145 1.08 7.20 20.16
N HIS A 146 -0.11 7.16 20.75
CA HIS A 146 -0.45 6.29 21.87
C HIS A 146 -1.72 5.51 21.54
N GLY A 147 -1.73 4.23 21.93
CA GLY A 147 -2.95 3.44 22.02
C GLY A 147 -3.43 3.43 23.46
N ILE A 148 -4.61 3.98 23.73
CA ILE A 148 -5.22 3.97 25.05
C ILE A 148 -6.05 2.69 25.18
N VAL A 149 -5.56 1.75 25.98
CA VAL A 149 -6.19 0.45 26.24
C VAL A 149 -6.68 0.44 27.67
N MET A 150 -8.00 0.27 27.87
CA MET A 150 -8.62 0.30 29.21
C MET A 150 -8.25 1.55 30.04
N GLY A 151 -8.13 2.70 29.38
CA GLY A 151 -7.76 3.98 30.00
C GLY A 151 -6.26 4.20 30.22
N ILE A 152 -5.41 3.23 29.88
CA ILE A 152 -3.95 3.33 30.03
C ILE A 152 -3.32 3.68 28.67
N PRO A 153 -2.60 4.82 28.54
CA PRO A 153 -1.90 5.16 27.31
C PRO A 153 -0.64 4.31 27.13
N VAL A 154 -0.55 3.60 26.01
CA VAL A 154 0.61 2.79 25.63
C VAL A 154 1.29 3.42 24.41
N PRO A 155 2.58 3.74 24.46
CA PRO A 155 3.30 4.31 23.31
C PRO A 155 3.28 3.37 22.11
N PHE A 156 3.01 3.92 20.92
CA PHE A 156 3.04 3.21 19.66
C PHE A 156 4.15 3.78 18.75
N PRO A 157 5.26 3.06 18.55
CA PRO A 157 6.32 3.49 17.65
C PRO A 157 5.82 3.52 16.19
N ILE A 158 5.91 4.68 15.56
CA ILE A 158 5.61 4.87 14.13
C ILE A 158 6.91 4.83 13.31
N PRO A 159 6.88 4.36 12.04
CA PRO A 159 8.08 4.22 11.23
C PRO A 159 8.80 5.54 10.94
N GLU A 160 8.03 6.61 10.73
CA GLU A 160 8.54 7.97 10.55
C GLU A 160 7.87 8.88 11.58
N SER A 161 8.68 9.45 12.46
CA SER A 161 8.21 10.36 13.51
C SER A 161 8.53 11.81 13.19
N ASP A 162 9.39 12.08 12.22
CA ASP A 162 9.66 13.44 11.74
C ASP A 162 8.49 13.91 10.86
N GLY A 163 7.73 14.88 11.36
CA GLY A 163 6.61 15.45 10.62
C GLY A 163 7.05 16.14 9.33
N CYS A 164 8.27 16.67 9.29
CA CYS A 164 8.86 17.30 8.09
C CYS A 164 9.14 16.29 6.97
N LYS A 165 9.12 14.99 7.27
CA LYS A 165 9.23 13.90 6.30
C LYS A 165 7.89 13.22 6.02
N SER A 166 6.83 13.71 6.65
CA SER A 166 5.48 13.15 6.63
C SER A 166 4.50 14.11 5.95
N GLY A 167 4.86 14.64 4.78
CA GLY A 167 4.01 15.55 3.99
C GLY A 167 4.10 17.04 4.34
N ILE A 168 4.82 17.41 5.41
CA ILE A 168 5.00 18.80 5.83
C ILE A 168 6.32 19.35 5.28
N THR A 169 6.29 20.49 4.59
CA THR A 169 7.51 21.22 4.24
C THR A 169 7.94 22.11 5.39
N CYS A 170 9.11 21.83 5.97
CA CYS A 170 9.72 22.64 7.03
C CYS A 170 10.72 23.67 6.46
N PRO A 171 10.92 24.83 7.13
CA PRO A 171 10.31 25.22 8.40
C PRO A 171 8.81 25.47 8.30
N ILE A 172 8.09 25.13 9.37
CA ILE A 172 6.66 25.40 9.51
C ILE A 172 6.48 26.89 9.77
N GLU A 173 5.52 27.49 9.07
CA GLU A 173 5.20 28.92 9.11
C GLU A 173 3.88 29.13 9.85
N LYS A 174 3.78 30.28 10.53
CA LYS A 174 2.55 30.69 11.21
C LYS A 174 1.44 31.00 10.19
N ASN A 175 0.21 30.63 10.53
CA ASN A 175 -1.02 30.81 9.75
C ASN A 175 -1.05 30.06 8.42
N LYS A 176 -0.17 29.07 8.21
CA LYS A 176 -0.15 28.23 7.02
C LYS A 176 -0.80 26.88 7.30
N THR A 177 -1.52 26.36 6.31
CA THR A 177 -2.18 25.05 6.37
C THR A 177 -1.29 23.99 5.74
N TYR A 178 -1.21 22.84 6.41
CA TYR A 178 -0.39 21.70 6.04
C TYR A 178 -1.22 20.42 6.04
N ASN A 179 -0.73 19.42 5.32
CA ASN A 179 -1.24 18.05 5.34
C ASN A 179 -0.15 17.14 5.90
N TYR A 180 -0.36 16.63 7.10
CA TYR A 180 0.48 15.58 7.67
C TYR A 180 -0.01 14.22 7.19
N VAL A 181 0.86 13.40 6.62
CA VAL A 181 0.51 12.08 6.08
C VAL A 181 1.42 11.01 6.65
N ASN A 182 0.84 9.94 7.18
CA ASN A 182 1.61 8.79 7.66
C ASN A 182 0.88 7.47 7.40
N LYS A 183 1.59 6.35 7.56
CA LYS A 183 1.05 4.99 7.48
C LYS A 183 1.03 4.34 8.85
N LEU A 184 -0.08 3.70 9.16
CA LEU A 184 -0.28 2.91 10.37
C LEU A 184 -0.35 1.42 10.02
N PRO A 185 0.76 0.66 10.17
CA PRO A 185 0.74 -0.79 10.01
C PRO A 185 0.10 -1.45 11.24
N VAL A 186 -0.95 -2.25 11.01
CA VAL A 186 -1.58 -3.08 12.05
C VAL A 186 -0.95 -4.46 11.98
N LYS A 187 -0.06 -4.78 12.92
CA LYS A 187 0.69 -6.02 12.89
C LYS A 187 -0.17 -7.22 13.31
N SER A 188 0.16 -8.40 12.81
CA SER A 188 -0.60 -9.63 13.06
C SER A 188 -0.59 -10.07 14.52
N GLU A 189 0.45 -9.73 15.27
CA GLU A 189 0.57 -10.00 16.70
C GLU A 189 -0.33 -9.12 17.59
N TYR A 190 -0.97 -8.09 17.04
CA TYR A 190 -1.82 -7.19 17.83
C TYR A 190 -3.10 -7.90 18.29
N PRO A 191 -3.56 -7.66 19.53
CA PRO A 191 -4.81 -8.24 20.02
C PRO A 191 -6.02 -7.66 19.28
N SER A 192 -7.08 -8.46 19.13
CA SER A 192 -8.35 -7.98 18.57
C SER A 192 -9.19 -7.30 19.64
N ILE A 193 -9.04 -6.00 19.80
CA ILE A 193 -9.69 -5.20 20.85
C ILE A 193 -10.07 -3.81 20.34
N LYS A 194 -10.93 -3.13 21.10
CA LYS A 194 -11.20 -1.70 20.92
C LYS A 194 -10.12 -0.88 21.62
N VAL A 195 -9.60 0.12 20.91
CA VAL A 195 -8.53 1.01 21.38
C VAL A 195 -8.91 2.44 21.02
N VAL A 196 -8.55 3.40 21.86
CA VAL A 196 -8.57 4.82 21.44
C VAL A 196 -7.16 5.19 20.98
N VAL A 197 -7.02 5.59 19.73
CA VAL A 197 -5.75 6.11 19.21
C VAL A 197 -5.67 7.58 19.54
N GLN A 198 -4.61 7.99 20.22
CA GLN A 198 -4.22 9.38 20.43
C GLN A 198 -3.02 9.70 19.55
N TRP A 199 -3.13 10.72 18.70
CA TRP A 199 -2.08 11.16 17.80
C TRP A 199 -1.74 12.62 18.03
N GLU A 200 -0.46 12.90 18.20
CA GLU A 200 0.08 14.23 18.47
C GLU A 200 1.13 14.60 17.41
N LEU A 201 1.21 15.90 17.10
CA LEU A 201 2.34 16.49 16.39
C LEU A 201 2.82 17.72 17.18
N THR A 202 4.08 17.73 17.59
CA THR A 202 4.67 18.81 18.39
C THR A 202 5.66 19.65 17.59
N ASP A 203 5.84 20.91 18.01
CA ASP A 203 6.85 21.83 17.52
C ASP A 203 8.21 21.64 18.23
N ASP A 204 9.16 22.54 17.97
CA ASP A 204 10.49 22.58 18.58
C ASP A 204 10.51 22.95 20.07
N LYS A 205 9.36 23.38 20.62
CA LYS A 205 9.15 23.74 22.03
C LYS A 205 8.24 22.74 22.75
N ASP A 206 8.04 21.56 22.16
CA ASP A 206 7.13 20.51 22.65
C ASP A 206 5.66 20.98 22.80
N GLN A 207 5.26 22.03 22.08
CA GLN A 207 3.87 22.48 22.00
C GLN A 207 3.16 21.74 20.86
N ARG A 208 1.92 21.31 21.11
CA ARG A 208 1.17 20.51 20.13
C ARG A 208 0.57 21.40 19.04
N PHE A 209 0.99 21.19 17.79
CA PHE A 209 0.26 21.68 16.61
C PHE A 209 -1.14 21.08 16.57
N PHE A 210 -1.23 19.77 16.79
CA PHE A 210 -2.51 19.09 16.94
C PHE A 210 -2.43 17.93 17.93
N CYS A 211 -3.59 17.60 18.48
CA CYS A 211 -3.84 16.40 19.28
C CYS A 211 -5.24 15.90 18.95
N TRP A 212 -5.38 14.66 18.48
CA TRP A 212 -6.70 14.05 18.30
C TRP A 212 -6.77 12.63 18.81
N GLU A 213 -7.98 12.25 19.23
CA GLU A 213 -8.37 10.92 19.67
C GLU A 213 -9.49 10.36 18.77
N ILE A 214 -9.35 9.12 18.32
CA ILE A 214 -10.44 8.36 17.66
C ILE A 214 -10.55 6.94 18.24
N PRO A 215 -11.76 6.40 18.42
CA PRO A 215 -11.94 4.98 18.71
C PRO A 215 -11.73 4.15 17.44
N ILE A 216 -10.98 3.06 17.57
CA ILE A 216 -10.79 2.03 16.54
C ILE A 216 -11.11 0.65 17.09
N GLU A 217 -11.32 -0.30 16.18
CA GLU A 217 -11.48 -1.71 16.50
C GLU A 217 -10.47 -2.51 15.67
N VAL A 218 -9.58 -3.24 16.34
CA VAL A 218 -8.62 -4.12 15.67
C VAL A 218 -9.28 -5.47 15.45
N GLU A 219 -9.38 -5.90 14.19
CA GLU A 219 -10.00 -7.16 13.77
C GLU A 219 -8.96 -8.11 13.16
N ALA A 220 -9.32 -9.40 13.06
CA ALA A 220 -8.46 -10.41 12.45
C ALA A 220 -8.32 -10.21 10.93
#